data_AF-A0A9D7DWY8-F1
#
_entry.id   AF-A0A9D7DWY8-F1
#
_cell.length_a   1.000
_cell.length_b   1.000
_cell.length_c   1.000
_cell.angle_alpha   90.00
_cell.angle_beta   90.00
_cell.angle_gamma   90.00
#
_symmetry.space_group_name_H-M   'P 1'
#
loop_
_entity.id
_entity.type
_entity.pdbx_description
1 polymer ?
#
loop_
_entity_poly.entity_id
_entity_poly.type
_entity_poly.pdbx_seq_one_letter_code
_entity_poly.pdbx_strand_id
1 'polypeptide(L)'
;MTDGDRVEVDPARITAWQALSDLFLDTEHDDADIAAIARQLRATGFTVDELERIYEEEVAPACWRNLVVVPGGEWTGFQKDWLVHAIQRHRRNPGLLHSVPLVKRLRVKRWTGLTREDWARVKQQLGR
;
A
#
# COMPACT_ATOMS: atom_id res chain seq x y z
N MET A 1 20.21 -2.52 -28.54
CA MET A 1 19.25 -1.74 -27.74
C MET A 1 19.02 -2.53 -26.47
N THR A 2 19.70 -2.17 -25.39
CA THR A 2 19.75 -2.95 -24.15
C THR A 2 18.43 -2.83 -23.40
N ASP A 3 17.63 -3.90 -23.42
CA ASP A 3 16.48 -4.13 -22.53
C ASP A 3 17.01 -4.45 -21.12
N GLY A 4 17.53 -3.42 -20.45
CA GLY A 4 18.38 -3.57 -19.27
C GLY A 4 17.90 -2.85 -18.01
N ASP A 5 16.67 -2.33 -17.95
CA ASP A 5 16.19 -1.65 -16.74
C ASP A 5 14.68 -1.82 -16.45
N ARG A 6 14.06 -2.91 -16.93
CA ARG A 6 12.81 -3.36 -16.31
C ARG A 6 13.20 -4.02 -14.99
N VAL A 7 13.21 -3.25 -13.91
CA VAL A 7 13.22 -3.80 -12.56
C VAL A 7 11.97 -4.66 -12.43
N GLU A 8 12.11 -5.96 -12.66
CA GLU A 8 11.04 -6.93 -12.48
C GLU A 8 10.75 -6.96 -10.98
N VAL A 9 9.57 -6.45 -10.61
CA VAL A 9 9.16 -6.43 -9.21
C VAL A 9 8.72 -7.83 -8.83
N ASP A 10 9.26 -8.33 -7.72
CA ASP A 10 8.85 -9.60 -7.12
C ASP A 10 7.31 -9.75 -7.09
N PRO A 11 6.75 -10.82 -7.67
CA PRO A 11 5.32 -11.10 -7.65
C PRO A 11 4.70 -11.08 -6.25
N ALA A 12 5.41 -11.54 -5.22
CA ALA A 12 4.92 -11.52 -3.83
C ALA A 12 4.73 -10.08 -3.33
N ARG A 13 5.64 -9.18 -3.70
CA ARG A 13 5.54 -7.75 -3.39
C ARG A 13 4.41 -7.07 -4.15
N ILE A 14 4.16 -7.45 -5.41
CA ILE A 14 2.99 -6.94 -6.16
C ILE A 14 1.69 -7.39 -5.49
N THR A 15 1.60 -8.65 -5.06
CA THR A 15 0.44 -9.17 -4.30
C THR A 15 0.24 -8.37 -3.01
N ALA A 16 1.31 -8.09 -2.26
CA ALA A 16 1.24 -7.27 -1.05
C ALA A 16 0.74 -5.86 -1.35
N TRP A 17 1.23 -5.22 -2.43
CA TRP A 17 0.78 -3.88 -2.83
C TRP A 17 -0.71 -3.86 -3.15
N GLN A 18 -1.21 -4.84 -3.91
CA GLN A 18 -2.63 -4.92 -4.26
C GLN A 18 -3.50 -5.09 -3.02
N ALA A 19 -3.22 -6.10 -2.20
CA ALA A 19 -4.01 -6.39 -1.00
C ALA A 19 -4.01 -5.23 0.01
N LEU A 20 -2.87 -4.54 0.17
CA LEU A 20 -2.80 -3.35 1.04
C LEU A 20 -3.48 -2.13 0.42
N SER A 21 -3.56 -2.03 -0.92
CA SER A 21 -4.22 -0.92 -1.59
C SER A 21 -5.73 -0.97 -1.43
N ASP A 22 -6.32 -2.16 -1.27
CA ASP A 22 -7.75 -2.35 -1.05
C ASP A 22 -8.22 -1.58 0.20
N LEU A 23 -7.38 -1.53 1.25
CA LEU A 23 -7.65 -0.73 2.46
C LEU A 23 -7.89 0.76 2.20
N PHE A 24 -7.43 1.29 1.05
CA PHE A 24 -7.57 2.70 0.67
C PHE A 24 -8.74 2.98 -0.26
N LEU A 25 -9.56 1.98 -0.57
CA LEU A 25 -10.82 2.18 -1.29
C LEU A 25 -11.84 2.86 -0.38
N ASP A 26 -12.73 3.66 -0.95
CA ASP A 26 -13.82 4.35 -0.23
C ASP A 26 -14.99 3.38 0.00
N THR A 27 -14.69 2.26 0.64
CA THR A 27 -15.62 1.17 0.95
C THR A 27 -15.42 0.73 2.39
N GLU A 28 -16.52 0.43 3.08
CA GLU A 28 -16.45 -0.15 4.42
C GLU A 28 -16.02 -1.62 4.31
N HIS A 29 -14.92 -1.98 5.00
CA HIS A 29 -14.41 -3.36 5.02
C HIS A 29 -15.09 -4.16 6.13
N ASP A 30 -15.81 -5.21 5.74
CA ASP A 30 -16.36 -6.14 6.71
C ASP A 30 -15.29 -7.14 7.21
N ASP A 31 -15.67 -8.05 8.11
CA ASP A 31 -14.72 -9.05 8.64
C ASP A 31 -14.22 -10.05 7.57
N ALA A 32 -15.01 -10.33 6.54
CA ALA A 32 -14.64 -11.22 5.45
C ALA A 32 -13.61 -10.54 4.53
N ASP A 33 -13.75 -9.25 4.25
CA ASP A 33 -12.79 -8.45 3.51
C ASP A 33 -11.44 -8.42 4.23
N ILE A 34 -11.44 -8.09 5.53
CA ILE A 34 -10.24 -8.08 6.37
C ILE A 34 -9.57 -9.46 6.38
N ALA A 35 -10.34 -10.55 6.48
CA ALA A 35 -9.81 -11.91 6.44
C ALA A 35 -9.22 -12.27 5.07
N ALA A 36 -9.85 -11.82 3.98
CA ALA A 36 -9.36 -12.03 2.62
C ALA A 36 -8.02 -11.31 2.39
N ILE A 37 -7.92 -10.05 2.80
CA ILE A 37 -6.68 -9.26 2.76
C ILE A 37 -5.60 -9.96 3.58
N ALA A 38 -5.88 -10.33 4.83
CA ALA A 38 -4.91 -11.02 5.68
C ALA A 38 -4.43 -12.35 5.08
N ARG A 39 -5.31 -13.11 4.42
CA ARG A 39 -4.94 -14.36 3.72
C ARG A 39 -4.02 -14.09 2.53
N GLN A 40 -4.30 -13.08 1.72
CA GLN A 40 -3.44 -12.69 0.60
C GLN A 40 -2.06 -12.26 1.10
N LEU A 41 -2.00 -11.46 2.17
CA LEU A 41 -0.75 -11.02 2.77
C LEU A 41 0.06 -12.18 3.35
N ARG A 42 -0.56 -13.16 4.01
CA ARG A 42 0.15 -14.37 4.48
C ARG A 42 0.80 -15.14 3.33
N ALA A 43 0.12 -15.25 2.19
CA ALA A 43 0.62 -15.98 1.03
C ALA A 43 1.89 -15.34 0.43
N THR A 44 2.19 -14.07 0.74
CA THR A 44 3.42 -13.40 0.30
C THR A 44 4.67 -13.84 1.05
N GLY A 45 4.52 -14.42 2.24
CA GLY A 45 5.63 -14.80 3.12
C GLY A 45 6.31 -13.64 3.85
N PHE A 46 5.87 -12.39 3.66
CA PHE A 46 6.39 -11.26 4.42
C PHE A 46 5.96 -11.31 5.88
N THR A 47 6.86 -10.87 6.75
CA THR A 47 6.57 -10.64 8.16
C THR A 47 5.62 -9.45 8.34
N VAL A 48 4.93 -9.38 9.48
CA VAL A 48 4.05 -8.24 9.80
C VAL A 48 4.82 -6.91 9.78
N ASP A 49 6.07 -6.90 10.25
CA ASP A 49 6.92 -5.69 10.23
C ASP A 49 7.28 -5.25 8.81
N GLU A 50 7.56 -6.20 7.91
CA GLU A 50 7.77 -5.89 6.49
C GLU A 50 6.50 -5.37 5.82
N LEU A 51 5.35 -5.96 6.13
CA LEU A 51 4.06 -5.53 5.62
C LEU A 51 3.69 -4.13 6.13
N GLU A 52 3.96 -3.81 7.40
CA GLU A 52 3.78 -2.46 7.94
C GLU A 52 4.63 -1.44 7.17
N ARG A 53 5.89 -1.77 6.87
CA ARG A 53 6.75 -0.89 6.07
C ARG A 53 6.25 -0.72 4.64
N ILE A 54 5.79 -1.79 3.99
CA ILE A 54 5.21 -1.74 2.65
C ILE A 54 3.94 -0.88 2.66
N TYR A 55 3.07 -1.07 3.64
CA TYR A 55 1.85 -0.29 3.84
C TYR A 55 2.16 1.21 3.99
N GLU A 56 3.05 1.56 4.92
CA GLU A 56 3.32 2.97 5.27
C GLU A 56 4.19 3.71 4.22
N GLU A 57 5.19 3.04 3.65
CA GLU A 57 6.23 3.68 2.85
C GLU A 57 6.01 3.53 1.34
N GLU A 58 5.26 2.52 0.90
CA GLU A 58 5.08 2.22 -0.52
C GLU A 58 3.63 2.47 -0.97
N VAL A 59 2.66 1.83 -0.30
CA VAL A 59 1.26 1.84 -0.73
C VAL A 59 0.57 3.14 -0.32
N ALA A 60 0.64 3.53 0.96
CA ALA A 60 -0.01 4.73 1.48
C ALA A 60 0.31 6.02 0.69
N PRO A 61 1.58 6.36 0.36
CA PRO A 61 1.87 7.54 -0.45
C PRO A 61 1.34 7.48 -1.89
N ALA A 62 1.28 6.29 -2.49
CA ALA A 62 0.77 6.12 -3.84
C ALA A 62 -0.76 6.27 -3.89
N CYS A 63 -1.46 5.56 -3.01
CA CYS A 63 -2.92 5.60 -2.91
C CYS A 63 -3.44 6.97 -2.44
N TRP A 64 -2.81 7.58 -1.43
CA TRP A 64 -3.25 8.89 -0.92
C TRP A 64 -3.15 10.00 -1.98
N ARG A 65 -2.09 10.02 -2.79
CA ARG A 65 -1.97 10.97 -3.90
C ARG A 65 -3.07 10.79 -4.93
N ASN A 66 -3.49 9.55 -5.19
CA ASN A 66 -4.59 9.27 -6.09
C ASN A 66 -5.93 9.81 -5.54
N LEU A 67 -6.23 9.51 -4.27
CA LEU A 67 -7.45 9.95 -3.59
C LEU A 67 -7.60 11.48 -3.58
N VAL A 68 -6.50 12.22 -3.45
CA VAL A 68 -6.51 13.69 -3.43
C VAL A 68 -6.65 14.31 -4.83
N VAL A 69 -6.08 13.67 -5.86
CA VAL A 69 -6.03 14.24 -7.22
C VAL A 69 -7.28 13.92 -8.03
N VAL A 70 -7.92 12.77 -7.80
CA VAL A 70 -9.12 12.35 -8.54
C VAL A 70 -10.27 12.04 -7.56
N PRO A 71 -10.90 13.06 -6.94
CA PRO A 71 -12.08 12.86 -6.13
C PRO A 71 -13.30 12.51 -7.01
N GLY A 72 -14.10 11.52 -6.59
CA GLY A 72 -15.43 11.26 -7.15
C GLY A 72 -15.55 10.25 -8.29
N GLY A 73 -14.59 9.32 -8.45
CA GLY A 73 -14.77 8.15 -9.32
C GLY A 73 -15.28 6.94 -8.54
N GLU A 74 -16.20 6.16 -9.12
CA GLU A 74 -16.57 4.83 -8.60
C GLU A 74 -15.41 3.86 -8.88
N TRP A 75 -14.50 3.72 -7.92
CA TRP A 75 -13.38 2.78 -8.03
C TRP A 75 -13.75 1.47 -7.34
N THR A 76 -13.84 0.38 -8.09
CA THR A 76 -14.00 -0.98 -7.54
C THR A 76 -12.66 -1.61 -7.13
N GLY A 77 -11.56 -0.87 -7.27
CA GLY A 77 -10.20 -1.33 -6.99
C GLY A 77 -9.13 -0.49 -7.70
N PHE A 78 -7.87 -0.69 -7.31
CA PHE A 78 -6.71 -0.12 -8.02
C PHE A 78 -6.28 -1.03 -9.17
N GLN A 79 -6.16 -0.48 -10.38
CA GLN A 79 -5.61 -1.23 -11.52
C GLN A 79 -4.14 -1.60 -11.24
N LYS A 80 -3.82 -2.88 -11.38
CA LYS A 80 -2.50 -3.45 -11.03
C LYS A 80 -1.33 -2.67 -11.63
N ASP A 81 -1.36 -2.44 -12.94
CA ASP A 81 -0.27 -1.78 -13.65
C ASP A 81 -0.11 -0.33 -13.19
N TRP A 82 -1.23 0.38 -13.00
CA TRP A 82 -1.21 1.73 -12.45
C TRP A 82 -0.59 1.76 -11.06
N LEU A 83 -0.98 0.84 -10.16
CA LEU A 83 -0.49 0.79 -8.79
C LEU A 83 1.01 0.53 -8.75
N VAL A 84 1.47 -0.45 -9.53
CA VAL A 84 2.90 -0.78 -9.66
C VAL A 84 3.68 0.44 -10.16
N HIS A 85 3.20 1.12 -11.21
CA HIS A 85 3.85 2.32 -11.73
C HIS A 85 3.86 3.47 -10.72
N ALA A 86 2.76 3.71 -10.00
CA ALA A 86 2.65 4.76 -9.00
C ALA A 86 3.63 4.54 -7.83
N ILE A 87 3.70 3.32 -7.31
CA ILE A 87 4.62 2.94 -6.22
C ILE A 87 6.07 3.02 -6.70
N GLN A 88 6.40 2.49 -7.88
CA GLN A 88 7.75 2.58 -8.42
C GLN A 88 8.19 4.03 -8.64
N ARG A 89 7.30 4.89 -9.16
CA ARG A 89 7.58 6.32 -9.32
C ARG A 89 7.86 6.99 -7.98
N HIS A 90 7.10 6.64 -6.93
CA HIS A 90 7.35 7.14 -5.59
C HIS A 90 8.73 6.69 -5.06
N ARG A 91 9.06 5.40 -5.21
CA ARG A 91 10.33 4.82 -4.77
C ARG A 91 11.55 5.38 -5.50
N ARG A 92 11.43 5.75 -6.79
CA ARG A 92 12.51 6.35 -7.59
C ARG A 92 12.78 7.81 -7.24
N ASN A 93 11.79 8.54 -6.72
CA ASN A 93 11.93 9.95 -6.36
C ASN A 93 11.37 10.22 -4.94
N PRO A 94 12.02 9.67 -3.90
CA PRO A 94 11.69 10.02 -2.53
C PRO A 94 12.12 11.48 -2.34
N GLY A 95 11.15 12.40 -2.27
CA GLY A 95 11.44 13.83 -2.17
C GLY A 95 12.43 14.15 -1.03
N LEU A 96 13.17 15.25 -1.13
CA LEU A 96 14.32 15.60 -0.26
C LEU A 96 14.09 15.46 1.25
N LEU A 97 12.84 15.59 1.71
CA LEU A 97 12.46 15.47 3.13
C LEU A 97 12.10 14.04 3.56
N HIS A 98 12.24 13.03 2.70
CA HIS A 98 11.88 11.62 2.97
C HIS A 98 12.74 11.00 4.08
N SER A 99 13.99 11.45 4.21
CA SER A 99 14.96 11.00 5.22
C SER A 99 14.76 11.64 6.59
N VAL A 100 13.95 12.71 6.71
CA VAL A 100 13.71 13.39 7.99
C VAL A 100 12.66 12.62 8.82
N PRO A 101 13.02 12.04 9.98
CA PRO A 101 12.13 11.14 10.72
C PRO A 101 10.81 11.78 11.17
N LEU A 102 10.85 13.04 11.61
CA LEU A 102 9.65 13.77 12.05
C LEU A 102 8.67 13.98 10.89
N VAL A 103 9.18 14.41 9.72
CA VAL A 103 8.36 14.63 8.53
C VAL A 103 7.82 13.32 7.99
N LYS A 104 8.62 12.24 8.03
CA LYS A 104 8.16 10.87 7.71
C LYS A 104 6.98 10.47 8.59
N ARG A 105 7.10 10.59 9.92
CA ARG A 105 6.02 10.27 10.86
C ARG A 105 4.74 11.07 10.61
N LEU A 106 4.85 12.38 10.36
CA LEU A 106 3.70 13.23 10.06
C LEU A 106 2.99 12.83 8.75
N ARG A 107 3.76 12.54 7.69
CA ARG A 107 3.20 12.10 6.41
C ARG A 107 2.52 10.75 6.51
N VAL A 108 3.18 9.78 7.15
CA VAL A 108 2.62 8.45 7.40
C VAL A 108 1.31 8.59 8.16
N LYS A 109 1.28 9.37 9.26
CA LYS A 109 0.05 9.65 10.01
C LYS A 109 -1.05 10.24 9.13
N ARG A 110 -0.71 11.20 8.26
CA ARG A 110 -1.67 11.83 7.34
C ARG A 110 -2.21 10.87 6.27
N TRP A 111 -1.36 10.01 5.71
CA TRP A 111 -1.76 9.10 4.62
C TRP A 111 -2.57 7.91 5.12
N THR A 112 -2.20 7.39 6.27
CA THR A 112 -2.81 6.19 6.85
C THR A 112 -4.02 6.50 7.73
N GLY A 113 -4.27 7.77 8.07
CA GLY A 113 -5.27 8.15 9.06
C GLY A 113 -6.66 7.57 8.82
N LEU A 114 -7.06 7.36 7.56
CA LEU A 114 -8.37 6.79 7.20
C LEU A 114 -8.41 5.26 7.27
N THR A 115 -7.25 4.58 7.23
CA THR A 115 -7.16 3.12 7.02
C THR A 115 -6.43 2.41 8.15
N ARG A 116 -6.06 3.13 9.22
CA ARG A 116 -5.33 2.59 10.38
C ARG A 116 -6.13 1.56 11.17
N GLU A 117 -7.44 1.75 11.28
CA GLU A 117 -8.31 0.83 12.00
C GLU A 117 -8.41 -0.51 11.26
N ASP A 118 -8.66 -0.48 9.96
CA ASP A 118 -8.67 -1.69 9.14
C ASP A 118 -7.29 -2.36 9.09
N TRP A 119 -6.21 -1.59 8.99
CA TRP A 119 -4.86 -2.17 9.10
C TRP A 119 -4.61 -2.85 10.45
N ALA A 120 -5.11 -2.29 11.56
CA ALA A 120 -5.02 -2.94 12.87
C ALA A 120 -5.82 -4.26 12.93
N ARG A 121 -7.01 -4.30 12.32
CA ARG A 121 -7.83 -5.53 12.18
C ARG A 121 -7.10 -6.58 11.34
N VAL A 122 -6.47 -6.20 10.23
CA VAL A 122 -5.64 -7.10 9.42
C VAL A 122 -4.47 -7.65 10.23
N LYS A 123 -3.73 -6.82 10.97
CA LYS A 123 -2.62 -7.28 11.82
C LYS A 123 -3.07 -8.26 12.90
N GLN A 124 -4.23 -8.02 13.51
CA GLN A 124 -4.80 -8.96 14.47
C GLN A 124 -5.06 -10.32 13.81
N GLN A 125 -5.57 -10.33 12.57
CA GLN A 125 -5.72 -11.57 11.82
C GLN A 125 -4.37 -12.21 11.54
N LEU A 126 -3.36 -11.48 11.08
CA LEU A 126 -2.02 -12.02 10.75
C LEU A 126 -1.30 -12.68 11.94
N GLY A 127 -1.57 -12.22 13.16
CA GLY A 127 -1.00 -12.78 14.39
C GLY A 127 -1.74 -14.00 14.96
N ARG A 128 -2.88 -14.39 14.38
CA ARG A 128 -3.58 -15.65 14.67
C ARG A 128 -2.97 -16.78 13.86
#